data_AF-A0A5A7QG26-F1
#
_entry.id   AF-A0A5A7QG26-F1
#
_cell.length_a   1.000
_cell.length_b   1.000
_cell.length_c   1.000
_cell.angle_alpha   90.00
_cell.angle_beta   90.00
_cell.angle_gamma   90.00
#
_symmetry.space_group_name_H-M   'P 1'
#
loop_
_entity.id
_entity.type
_entity.pdbx_description
1 polymer ?
#
loop_
_entity_poly.entity_id
_entity_poly.type
_entity_poly.pdbx_seq_one_letter_code
_entity_poly.pdbx_strand_id
1 'polypeptide(L)'
;MARRIIRGLQPEYDPLLEPTLFTIEFLHGGLMLHIPVKDYRGGYLDYFDGVDGEMFGLIELKDFIEQLGYNSDHVNAWHVHGISLQDGSHIIDSDQLAYKVMNLIPENRIVRIVLEHVHHGDNYSNLEPEL
;
A
#
# COMPACT_ATOMS: atom_id res chain seq x y z
N MET A 1 -6.98 -9.75 -14.15
CA MET A 1 -7.32 -9.60 -12.73
C MET A 1 -6.14 -10.11 -11.92
N ALA A 2 -5.61 -9.28 -11.03
CA ALA A 2 -4.54 -9.64 -10.12
C ALA A 2 -4.97 -10.75 -9.15
N ARG A 3 -4.03 -11.56 -8.70
CA ARG A 3 -4.27 -12.67 -7.76
C ARG A 3 -3.63 -12.39 -6.41
N ARG A 4 -4.34 -12.69 -5.33
CA ARG A 4 -3.76 -12.67 -3.98
C ARG A 4 -2.81 -13.87 -3.81
N ILE A 5 -1.56 -13.65 -3.43
CA ILE A 5 -0.54 -14.69 -3.27
C ILE A 5 0.14 -14.66 -1.89
N ILE A 6 0.75 -15.78 -1.51
CA ILE A 6 1.50 -15.93 -0.26
C ILE A 6 2.98 -15.60 -0.55
N ARG A 7 3.65 -14.95 0.42
CA ARG A 7 5.08 -14.58 0.37
C ARG A 7 5.98 -15.73 -0.11
N GLY A 8 6.89 -15.44 -1.05
CA GLY A 8 7.93 -16.38 -1.52
C GLY A 8 7.91 -16.67 -3.01
N LEU A 9 6.82 -16.33 -3.71
CA LEU A 9 6.80 -16.23 -5.17
C LEU A 9 7.27 -14.83 -5.55
N GLN A 10 8.55 -14.69 -5.93
CA GLN A 10 8.96 -13.50 -6.65
C GLN A 10 8.30 -13.55 -8.03
N PRO A 11 7.55 -12.51 -8.42
CA PRO A 11 7.01 -12.44 -9.77
C PRO A 11 8.17 -12.31 -10.76
N GLU A 12 8.26 -13.24 -11.69
CA GLU A 12 9.15 -13.13 -12.84
C GLU A 12 8.33 -12.59 -14.00
N TYR A 13 8.28 -11.26 -14.13
CA TYR A 13 7.71 -10.61 -15.31
C TYR A 13 8.77 -10.49 -16.39
N ASP A 14 8.41 -10.80 -17.64
CA ASP A 14 9.28 -10.49 -18.77
C ASP A 14 9.21 -8.99 -19.06
N PRO A 15 10.30 -8.21 -18.93
CA PRO A 15 10.26 -6.76 -19.14
C PRO A 15 9.82 -6.33 -20.55
N LEU A 16 9.96 -7.20 -21.55
CA LEU A 16 9.59 -6.93 -22.94
C LEU A 16 8.12 -7.28 -23.23
N LEU A 17 7.59 -8.33 -22.60
CA LEU A 17 6.23 -8.80 -22.84
C LEU A 17 5.22 -8.24 -21.83
N GLU A 18 5.68 -7.93 -20.62
CA GLU A 18 4.86 -7.54 -19.47
C GLU A 18 5.40 -6.23 -18.85
N PRO A 19 5.58 -5.15 -19.65
CA PRO A 19 6.26 -3.94 -19.19
C PRO A 19 5.49 -3.19 -18.11
N THR A 20 4.19 -3.42 -17.99
CA THR A 20 3.27 -2.73 -17.07
C THR A 20 2.83 -3.61 -15.90
N LEU A 21 3.20 -4.90 -15.89
CA LEU A 21 2.82 -5.79 -14.80
C LEU A 21 3.70 -5.57 -13.57
N PHE A 22 3.07 -5.59 -12.40
CA PHE A 22 3.73 -5.48 -11.12
C PHE A 22 2.94 -6.20 -10.03
N THR A 23 3.59 -6.36 -8.88
CA THR A 23 2.97 -6.85 -7.65
C THR A 23 2.82 -5.71 -6.66
N ILE A 24 1.68 -5.64 -6.00
CA ILE A 24 1.50 -4.80 -4.81
C ILE A 24 1.76 -5.64 -3.58
N GLU A 25 2.66 -5.17 -2.73
CA GLU A 25 2.84 -5.66 -1.37
C GLU A 25 2.12 -4.70 -0.41
N PHE A 26 1.04 -5.18 0.21
CA PHE A 26 0.34 -4.46 1.26
C PHE A 26 0.92 -4.82 2.62
N LEU A 27 1.27 -3.79 3.39
CA LEU A 27 1.49 -3.90 4.84
C LEU A 27 0.28 -3.31 5.56
N HIS A 28 -0.44 -4.13 6.33
CA HIS A 28 -1.75 -3.76 6.88
C HIS A 28 -2.02 -4.38 8.25
N GLY A 29 -3.06 -3.90 8.95
CA GLY A 29 -3.46 -4.42 10.27
C GLY A 29 -2.49 -4.09 11.42
N GLY A 30 -1.48 -3.25 11.18
CA GLY A 30 -0.58 -2.70 12.18
C GLY A 30 -0.93 -1.27 12.56
N LEU A 31 -0.01 -0.61 13.28
CA LEU A 31 -0.16 0.77 13.74
C LEU A 31 0.78 1.70 12.98
N MET A 32 0.20 2.71 12.32
CA MET A 32 0.96 3.82 11.75
C MET A 32 1.33 4.82 12.85
N LEU A 33 2.61 5.15 12.95
CA LEU A 33 3.13 6.20 13.82
C LEU A 33 3.58 7.36 12.95
N HIS A 34 3.22 8.60 13.30
CA HIS A 34 3.65 9.80 12.58
C HIS A 34 4.72 10.60 13.32
N ILE A 35 4.83 10.44 14.64
CA ILE A 35 5.72 11.22 15.51
C ILE A 35 6.54 10.24 16.37
N PRO A 36 7.85 10.48 16.56
CA PRO A 36 8.67 11.55 15.99
C PRO A 36 9.10 11.30 14.53
N VAL A 37 8.95 10.06 14.05
CA VAL A 37 9.29 9.63 12.69
C VAL A 37 8.15 8.77 12.17
N LYS A 38 7.86 8.88 10.86
CA LYS A 38 6.86 8.02 10.22
C LYS A 38 7.33 6.58 10.19
N ASP A 39 6.62 5.70 10.89
CA ASP A 39 6.96 4.29 11.07
C ASP A 39 5.68 3.44 11.07
N TYR A 40 5.81 2.15 10.77
CA TYR A 40 4.69 1.21 10.82
C TYR A 40 5.05 -0.01 11.64
N ARG A 41 4.28 -0.28 12.70
CA ARG A 41 4.60 -1.35 13.66
C ARG A 41 3.60 -2.49 13.59
N GLY A 42 4.14 -3.70 13.50
CA GLY A 42 3.36 -4.93 13.41
C GLY A 42 2.66 -5.08 12.06
N GLY A 43 1.51 -5.76 12.07
CA GLY A 43 0.70 -6.01 10.90
C GLY A 43 1.06 -7.29 10.14
N TYR A 44 0.43 -7.42 8.98
CA TYR A 44 0.53 -8.55 8.06
C TYR A 44 0.97 -8.06 6.68
N LEU A 45 1.60 -8.97 5.94
CA LEU A 45 1.96 -8.75 4.55
C LEU A 45 1.06 -9.60 3.67
N ASP A 46 0.41 -8.95 2.72
CA ASP A 46 -0.36 -9.59 1.66
C ASP A 46 0.10 -9.07 0.30
N TYR A 47 0.02 -9.92 -0.71
CA TYR A 47 0.52 -9.61 -2.05
C TYR A 47 -0.58 -9.78 -3.08
N PHE A 48 -0.71 -8.81 -3.98
CA PHE A 48 -1.53 -8.92 -5.18
C PHE A 48 -0.62 -8.88 -6.40
N ASP A 49 -0.52 -10.02 -7.07
CA ASP A 49 0.39 -10.26 -8.20
C ASP A 49 -0.36 -10.18 -9.54
N GLY A 50 0.31 -9.65 -10.56
CA GLY A 50 -0.25 -9.46 -11.90
C GLY A 50 -1.18 -8.26 -11.98
N VAL A 51 -0.87 -7.20 -11.24
CA VAL A 51 -1.55 -5.90 -11.39
C VAL A 51 -1.04 -5.27 -12.68
N ASP A 52 -1.97 -4.91 -13.56
CA ASP A 52 -1.64 -4.21 -14.80
C ASP A 52 -1.66 -2.71 -14.57
N GLY A 53 -0.49 -2.08 -14.68
CA GLY A 53 -0.33 -0.63 -14.55
C GLY A 53 -1.36 0.14 -15.38
N GLU A 54 -1.58 -0.24 -16.64
CA GLU A 54 -2.50 0.49 -17.52
C GLU A 54 -3.95 0.49 -17.02
N MET A 55 -4.33 -0.49 -16.19
CA MET A 55 -5.65 -0.61 -15.60
C MET A 55 -5.69 -0.12 -14.14
N PHE A 56 -4.53 0.07 -13.50
CA PHE A 56 -4.43 0.44 -12.10
C PHE A 56 -4.91 1.87 -11.85
N GLY A 57 -5.91 1.98 -10.99
CA GLY A 57 -6.53 3.24 -10.57
C GLY A 57 -7.02 3.18 -9.14
N LEU A 58 -7.64 4.27 -8.67
CA LEU A 58 -8.11 4.35 -7.29
C LEU A 58 -9.18 3.29 -6.98
N ILE A 59 -10.05 2.98 -7.94
CA ILE A 59 -11.09 1.96 -7.79
C ILE A 59 -10.47 0.57 -7.54
N GLU A 60 -9.48 0.17 -8.35
CA GLU A 60 -8.84 -1.13 -8.20
C GLU A 60 -8.08 -1.22 -6.85
N LEU A 61 -7.45 -0.12 -6.42
CA LEU A 61 -6.83 -0.04 -5.09
C LEU A 61 -7.86 -0.25 -3.97
N LYS A 62 -9.04 0.39 -4.07
CA LYS A 62 -10.14 0.20 -3.09
C LYS A 62 -10.62 -1.26 -3.08
N ASP A 63 -10.78 -1.88 -4.24
CA ASP A 63 -11.17 -3.29 -4.35
C ASP A 63 -10.14 -4.22 -3.68
N PHE A 64 -8.84 -3.94 -3.77
CA PHE A 64 -7.82 -4.71 -3.05
C PHE A 64 -7.91 -4.54 -1.53
N ILE A 65 -8.15 -3.31 -1.05
CA ILE A 65 -8.33 -3.02 0.38
C ILE A 65 -9.56 -3.75 0.93
N GLU A 66 -10.64 -3.81 0.16
CA GLU A 66 -11.86 -4.56 0.52
C GLU A 66 -11.64 -6.08 0.52
N GLN A 67 -10.85 -6.60 -0.42
CA GLN A 67 -10.44 -8.01 -0.42
C GLN A 67 -9.54 -8.40 0.78
N LEU A 68 -8.85 -7.42 1.39
CA LEU A 68 -8.13 -7.60 2.65
C LEU A 68 -9.06 -7.56 3.88
N GLY A 69 -10.36 -7.26 3.68
CA GLY A 69 -11.38 -7.24 4.73
C GLY A 69 -11.57 -5.87 5.38
N TYR A 70 -11.13 -4.80 4.74
CA TYR A 70 -11.22 -3.44 5.27
C TYR A 70 -12.23 -2.59 4.50
N ASN A 71 -12.84 -1.61 5.19
CA ASN A 71 -13.59 -0.56 4.50
C ASN A 71 -12.58 0.42 3.89
N SER A 72 -12.59 0.50 2.56
CA SER A 72 -11.66 1.33 1.78
C SER A 72 -11.78 2.83 2.07
N ASP A 73 -12.94 3.31 2.56
CA ASP A 73 -13.14 4.71 2.94
C ASP A 73 -12.61 5.04 4.35
N HIS A 74 -12.23 4.04 5.15
CA HIS A 74 -11.68 4.22 6.51
C HIS A 74 -10.18 3.87 6.59
N VAL A 75 -9.50 3.85 5.44
CA VAL A 75 -8.09 3.48 5.33
C VAL A 75 -7.37 4.47 4.42
N ASN A 76 -6.25 5.01 4.89
CA ASN A 76 -5.30 5.69 4.03
C ASN A 76 -4.32 4.67 3.44
N ALA A 77 -4.20 4.67 2.10
CA ALA A 77 -3.21 3.87 1.39
C ALA A 77 -1.96 4.71 1.11
N TRP A 78 -0.87 4.42 1.80
CA TRP A 78 0.41 5.11 1.64
C TRP A 78 1.30 4.35 0.66
N HIS A 79 1.52 4.90 -0.53
CA HIS A 79 2.56 4.41 -1.43
C HIS A 79 3.93 4.74 -0.84
N VAL A 80 4.77 3.72 -0.67
CA VAL A 80 6.15 3.88 -0.22
C VAL A 80 7.07 3.79 -1.43
N HIS A 81 7.71 4.91 -1.79
CA HIS A 81 8.70 4.96 -2.85
C HIS A 81 10.09 5.25 -2.26
N GLY A 82 11.09 4.45 -2.62
CA GLY A 82 12.42 4.52 -2.02
C GLY A 82 12.59 3.52 -0.87
N ILE A 83 13.33 3.90 0.17
CA ILE A 83 13.79 2.96 1.21
C ILE A 83 12.75 2.82 2.35
N SER A 84 12.10 3.91 2.73
CA SER A 84 11.22 3.94 3.90
C SER A 84 10.03 4.90 3.76
N LEU A 85 9.06 4.76 4.68
CA LEU A 85 7.94 5.69 4.85
C LEU A 85 8.41 7.14 5.07
N GLN A 86 9.59 7.33 5.67
CA GLN A 86 10.18 8.64 5.95
C GLN A 86 10.80 9.27 4.70
N ASP A 87 11.46 8.46 3.86
CA ASP A 87 12.23 8.96 2.71
C ASP A 87 11.34 9.34 1.53
N GLY A 88 10.17 8.72 1.42
CA GLY A 88 9.24 8.96 0.32
C GLY A 88 7.94 8.20 0.51
N SER A 89 6.90 8.89 0.98
CA SER A 89 5.55 8.34 0.98
C SER A 89 4.49 9.39 0.66
N HIS A 90 3.47 8.97 -0.08
CA HIS A 90 2.29 9.78 -0.34
C HIS A 90 1.02 8.93 -0.29
N ILE A 91 -0.08 9.55 0.14
CA ILE A 91 -1.40 8.91 0.13
C ILE A 91 -1.86 8.79 -1.32
N ILE A 92 -2.50 7.67 -1.67
CA ILE A 92 -3.20 7.50 -2.94
C ILE A 92 -4.69 7.77 -2.70
N ASP A 93 -5.15 8.99 -2.96
CA ASP A 93 -6.54 9.44 -2.75
C ASP A 93 -7.27 9.82 -4.05
N SER A 94 -6.59 9.67 -5.19
CA SER A 94 -7.04 10.12 -6.49
C SER A 94 -6.39 9.30 -7.61
N ASP A 95 -7.05 9.20 -8.76
CA ASP A 95 -6.50 8.52 -9.93
C ASP A 95 -5.19 9.16 -10.41
N GLN A 96 -5.02 10.47 -10.20
CA GLN A 96 -3.75 11.15 -10.50
C GLN A 96 -2.60 10.63 -9.64
N LEU A 97 -2.83 10.33 -8.36
CA LEU A 97 -1.81 9.75 -7.48
C LEU A 97 -1.63 8.25 -7.77
N ALA A 98 -2.68 7.51 -8.10
CA ALA A 98 -2.55 6.13 -8.59
C ALA A 98 -1.69 6.08 -9.87
N TYR A 99 -1.86 7.04 -10.79
CA TYR A 99 -1.02 7.17 -11.98
C TYR A 99 0.46 7.45 -11.64
N LYS A 100 0.74 8.19 -10.56
CA LYS A 100 2.13 8.40 -10.11
C LYS A 100 2.78 7.11 -9.61
N VAL A 101 2.01 6.19 -9.00
CA VAL A 101 2.52 4.88 -8.58
C VAL A 101 3.13 4.13 -9.77
N MET A 102 2.44 4.13 -10.92
CA MET A 102 2.94 3.48 -12.14
C MET A 102 4.30 4.01 -12.61
N ASN A 103 4.49 5.33 -12.50
CA ASN A 103 5.75 5.97 -12.92
C ASN A 103 6.90 5.73 -11.93
N LEU A 104 6.60 5.10 -10.79
CA LEU A 104 7.52 4.84 -9.70
C LEU A 104 7.64 3.34 -9.40
N ILE A 105 7.21 2.47 -10.33
CA ILE A 105 7.40 1.03 -10.20
C ILE A 105 8.90 0.73 -10.13
N PRO A 106 9.38 0.09 -9.04
CA PRO A 106 10.79 -0.25 -8.90
C PRO A 106 11.22 -1.37 -9.86
N GLU A 107 12.53 -1.53 -10.07
CA GLU A 107 13.10 -2.57 -10.95
C GLU A 107 12.68 -3.99 -10.56
N ASN A 108 12.51 -4.26 -9.26
CA ASN A 108 12.05 -5.55 -8.76
C ASN A 108 10.53 -5.76 -8.92
N ARG A 109 9.81 -4.80 -9.51
CA ARG A 109 8.37 -4.84 -9.82
C ARG A 109 7.47 -5.06 -8.60
N ILE A 110 7.93 -4.71 -7.39
CA ILE A 110 7.16 -4.79 -6.15
C ILE A 110 6.90 -3.39 -5.63
N VAL A 111 5.66 -2.93 -5.77
CA VAL A 111 5.18 -1.66 -5.21
C VAL A 111 4.69 -1.90 -3.79
N ARG A 112 5.22 -1.14 -2.82
CA ARG A 112 4.80 -1.25 -1.43
C ARG A 112 3.72 -0.23 -1.09
N ILE A 113 2.62 -0.70 -0.53
CA ILE A 113 1.53 0.13 -0.02
C ILE A 113 1.29 -0.19 1.46
N VAL A 114 1.25 0.82 2.31
CA VAL A 114 0.99 0.68 3.74
C VAL A 114 -0.43 1.18 4.04
N LEU A 115 -1.23 0.35 4.70
CA LEU A 115 -2.60 0.69 5.09
C LEU A 115 -2.63 1.23 6.51
N GLU A 116 -3.03 2.50 6.64
CA GLU A 116 -3.30 3.16 7.91
C GLU A 116 -4.81 3.21 8.14
N HIS A 117 -5.29 2.64 9.24
CA HIS A 117 -6.67 2.77 9.66
C HIS A 117 -6.91 4.17 10.22
N VAL A 118 -7.78 4.95 9.57
CA VAL A 118 -8.23 6.24 10.08
C VAL A 118 -9.55 6.06 10.82
N HIS A 119 -9.48 6.14 12.15
CA HIS A 119 -10.69 6.30 12.95
C HIS A 119 -11.24 7.70 12.70
N HIS A 120 -12.25 7.81 11.84
CA HIS A 120 -13.04 9.03 11.72
C HIS A 120 -13.82 9.24 13.03
N GLY A 121 -13.17 9.94 13.97
CA GLY A 121 -13.78 10.41 15.21
C GLY A 121 -13.74 9.41 16.36
N ASP A 122 -12.57 9.25 16.97
CA ASP A 122 -12.48 9.18 18.43
C ASP A 122 -11.26 10.00 18.87
N ASN A 123 -11.52 10.94 19.76
CA ASN A 123 -10.54 11.87 20.30
C ASN A 123 -9.31 11.13 20.85
N TYR A 124 -8.12 11.42 20.31
CA TYR A 124 -6.82 11.07 20.91
C TYR A 124 -6.53 11.82 22.23
N SER A 125 -7.56 12.20 23.00
CA SER A 125 -7.42 12.91 24.28
C SER A 125 -7.02 12.00 25.44
N ASN A 126 -6.97 10.67 25.26
CA ASN A 126 -6.83 9.71 26.38
C ASN A 126 -5.61 8.79 26.31
N LEU A 127 -4.61 9.10 25.48
CA LEU A 127 -3.31 8.44 25.61
C LEU A 127 -2.37 9.32 26.44
N GLU A 128 -2.64 9.42 27.74
CA GLU A 128 -1.56 9.77 28.66
C GLU A 128 -0.63 8.55 28.78
N PRO A 129 0.70 8.73 28.66
CA PRO A 129 1.63 7.65 28.95
C PRO A 129 1.59 7.38 30.46
N GLU A 130 1.23 6.15 30.85
CA GLU A 130 1.47 5.70 32.21
C GLU A 130 2.99 5.77 32.49
N LEU A 131 3.35 6.60 33.47
CA LEU A 131 4.70 6.76 34.02
C LEU A 131 5.11 5.54 34.86
#